data_AF-A0A7J5ZGL1-F1
#
_entry.id   AF-A0A7J5ZGL1-F1
#
_cell.length_a   1.000
_cell.length_b   1.000
_cell.length_c   1.000
_cell.angle_alpha   90.00
_cell.angle_beta   90.00
_cell.angle_gamma   90.00
#
_symmetry.space_group_name_H-M   'P 1'
#
loop_
_entity.id
_entity.type
_entity.pdbx_description
1 polymer ?
#
loop_
_entity_poly.entity_id
_entity_poly.type
_entity_poly.pdbx_seq_one_letter_code
_entity_poly.pdbx_strand_id
1 'polypeptide(L)'
;MLCKELKEAFVSEGKAANRDSLIVAASVSAEKATIDASYQVPQIAMHLDFINVLTFDFHGPWESVTGHHSPLYKGSQDTGNKTYSNTDYAMRYWRDQGAPAQKLNLGLAAYGRAFDLSTASSDTCLYLDGVTTQLIPDQRAPYATTENQWVGFDNEDSLDIKMNNFGGAFLWSLDLDDMDGELCRMGSNPLISHLYNLLVPASSSRLVCYYNSEAADREDEGQFTVSDIDPNKCTHLIYAFSDINTQNELVPSSGTDIQRYQSFNGLKTRFTAMVATKQNRETFIQSAIKILREKMGLMAKP
;
A
#
# COMPACT_ATOMS: atom_id res chain seq x y z
N MET A 1 14.10 10.08 -22.87
CA MET A 1 13.47 10.11 -21.53
C MET A 1 13.18 8.68 -21.14
N LEU A 2 13.70 8.21 -20.02
CA LEU A 2 13.75 6.78 -19.69
C LEU A 2 12.38 6.08 -19.74
N CYS A 3 11.31 6.66 -19.17
CA CYS A 3 9.98 6.03 -19.19
C CYS A 3 9.44 5.79 -20.61
N LYS A 4 9.75 6.67 -21.55
CA LYS A 4 9.38 6.50 -22.96
C LYS A 4 10.09 5.31 -23.57
N GLU A 5 11.42 5.29 -23.46
CA GLU A 5 12.27 4.26 -24.03
C GLU A 5 11.96 2.88 -23.42
N LEU A 6 11.71 2.83 -22.11
CA LEU A 6 11.30 1.60 -21.42
C LEU A 6 9.94 1.08 -21.90
N LYS A 7 8.93 1.97 -22.03
CA LYS A 7 7.62 1.58 -22.53
C LYS A 7 7.68 1.08 -23.97
N GLU A 8 8.41 1.76 -24.84
CA GLU A 8 8.60 1.36 -26.24
C GLU A 8 9.32 0.00 -26.35
N ALA A 9 10.33 -0.24 -25.51
CA ALA A 9 11.00 -1.53 -25.42
C ALA A 9 10.06 -2.65 -24.96
N PHE A 10 9.27 -2.43 -23.91
CA PHE A 10 8.29 -3.40 -23.41
C PHE A 10 7.18 -3.72 -24.41
N VAL A 11 6.75 -2.73 -25.21
CA VAL A 11 5.77 -2.96 -26.29
C VAL A 11 6.40 -3.76 -27.43
N SER A 12 7.63 -3.44 -27.80
CA SER A 12 8.34 -4.13 -28.89
C SER A 12 8.63 -5.58 -28.54
N GLU A 13 9.08 -5.83 -27.31
CA GLU A 13 9.34 -7.18 -26.78
C GLU A 13 8.06 -8.03 -26.75
N GLY A 14 6.97 -7.51 -26.17
CA GLY A 14 5.70 -8.23 -26.12
C GLY A 14 5.18 -8.63 -27.50
N LYS A 15 5.27 -7.72 -28.49
CA LYS A 15 4.92 -8.02 -29.89
C LYS A 15 5.80 -9.10 -30.50
N ALA A 16 7.12 -9.01 -30.30
CA ALA A 16 8.06 -10.00 -30.84
C ALA A 16 7.85 -11.40 -30.25
N ALA A 17 7.46 -11.47 -28.97
CA ALA A 17 7.18 -12.72 -28.26
C ALA A 17 5.71 -13.17 -28.33
N ASN A 18 4.85 -12.46 -29.05
CA ASN A 18 3.40 -12.69 -29.13
C ASN A 18 2.73 -12.84 -27.74
N ARG A 19 3.04 -11.90 -26.84
CA ARG A 19 2.51 -11.83 -25.47
C ARG A 19 2.16 -10.40 -25.08
N ASP A 20 1.40 -10.25 -24.00
CA ASP A 20 1.06 -8.93 -23.48
C ASP A 20 2.32 -8.15 -23.07
N SER A 21 2.27 -6.84 -23.33
CA SER A 21 3.36 -5.94 -22.96
C SER A 21 3.44 -5.78 -21.44
N LEU A 22 4.66 -5.68 -20.92
CA LEU A 22 4.91 -5.37 -19.53
C LEU A 22 4.39 -3.96 -19.16
N ILE A 23 4.03 -3.80 -17.88
CA ILE A 23 3.53 -2.55 -17.31
C ILE A 23 4.71 -1.67 -16.89
N VAL A 24 4.59 -0.37 -17.16
CA VAL A 24 5.49 0.67 -16.64
C VAL A 24 4.68 1.58 -15.72
N ALA A 25 4.98 1.56 -14.43
CA ALA A 25 4.41 2.45 -13.44
C ALA A 25 5.52 3.15 -12.67
N ALA A 26 5.19 4.27 -12.01
CA ALA A 26 6.13 4.99 -11.16
C ALA A 26 5.46 5.42 -9.85
N SER A 27 6.17 5.22 -8.74
CA SER A 27 5.88 5.92 -7.49
C SER A 27 6.57 7.27 -7.50
N VAL A 28 5.80 8.33 -7.24
CA VAL A 28 6.23 9.72 -7.43
C VAL A 28 5.91 10.56 -6.21
N SER A 29 6.67 11.63 -6.01
CA SER A 29 6.48 12.54 -4.88
C SER A 29 5.11 13.23 -4.91
N ALA A 30 4.54 13.46 -3.73
CA ALA A 30 3.38 14.31 -3.51
C ALA A 30 3.76 15.78 -3.23
N GLU A 31 5.05 16.07 -2.99
CA GLU A 31 5.52 17.40 -2.62
C GLU A 31 5.65 18.33 -3.82
N LYS A 32 4.96 19.47 -3.78
CA LYS A 32 4.90 20.43 -4.90
C LYS A 32 6.28 20.82 -5.41
N ALA A 33 7.20 21.14 -4.50
CA ALA A 33 8.55 21.57 -4.87
C ALA A 33 9.33 20.47 -5.61
N THR A 34 9.18 19.21 -5.17
CA THR A 34 9.78 18.06 -5.85
C THR A 34 9.14 17.85 -7.21
N ILE A 35 7.81 17.98 -7.31
CA ILE A 35 7.08 17.82 -8.56
C ILE A 35 7.58 18.80 -9.62
N ASP A 36 7.67 20.08 -9.25
CA ASP A 36 8.11 21.15 -10.15
C ASP A 36 9.57 20.98 -10.59
N ALA A 37 10.43 20.52 -9.69
CA ALA A 37 11.86 20.39 -9.97
C ALA A 37 12.22 19.11 -10.73
N SER A 38 11.45 18.04 -10.57
CA SER A 38 11.89 16.69 -10.96
C SER A 38 11.06 16.04 -12.06
N TYR A 39 9.83 16.49 -12.31
CA TYR A 39 8.92 15.80 -13.24
C TYR A 39 8.44 16.68 -14.39
N GLN A 40 8.61 16.15 -15.60
CA GLN A 40 7.91 16.62 -16.79
C GLN A 40 6.55 15.92 -16.86
N VAL A 41 5.61 16.36 -16.01
CA VAL A 41 4.36 15.63 -15.70
C VAL A 41 3.59 15.14 -16.94
N PRO A 42 3.29 15.98 -17.95
CA PRO A 42 2.59 15.53 -19.16
C PRO A 42 3.35 14.42 -19.92
N GLN A 43 4.67 14.57 -20.04
CA GLN A 43 5.53 13.67 -20.78
C GLN A 43 5.61 12.31 -20.08
N ILE A 44 5.87 12.29 -18.76
CA ILE A 44 5.94 11.01 -18.02
C ILE A 44 4.57 10.31 -18.00
N ALA A 45 3.49 11.05 -17.78
CA ALA A 45 2.15 10.49 -17.68
C ALA A 45 1.66 9.88 -19.01
N MET A 46 2.19 10.34 -20.15
CA MET A 46 1.92 9.74 -21.45
C MET A 46 2.46 8.31 -21.56
N HIS A 47 3.59 8.01 -20.93
CA HIS A 47 4.31 6.74 -21.09
C HIS A 47 4.11 5.73 -19.95
N LEU A 48 3.62 6.19 -18.79
CA LEU A 48 3.27 5.32 -17.67
C LEU A 48 1.86 4.75 -17.83
N ASP A 49 1.64 3.49 -17.46
CA ASP A 49 0.31 2.86 -17.41
C ASP A 49 -0.52 3.42 -16.23
N PHE A 50 0.13 3.65 -15.09
CA PHE A 50 -0.43 4.36 -13.93
C PHE A 50 0.69 4.97 -13.07
N ILE A 51 0.30 5.86 -12.15
CA ILE A 51 1.16 6.68 -11.30
C ILE A 51 0.70 6.52 -9.85
N ASN A 52 1.61 6.14 -8.98
CA ASN A 52 1.39 5.97 -7.55
C ASN A 52 1.92 7.22 -6.82
N VAL A 53 1.03 8.13 -6.41
CA VAL A 53 1.45 9.40 -5.77
C VAL A 53 1.62 9.18 -4.27
N LEU A 54 2.84 9.33 -3.74
CA LEU A 54 3.21 9.10 -2.32
C LEU A 54 2.57 10.15 -1.39
N THR A 55 1.24 10.11 -1.22
CA THR A 55 0.45 11.04 -0.40
C THR A 55 0.48 10.70 1.09
N PHE A 56 1.67 10.41 1.59
CA PHE A 56 1.99 10.16 2.99
C PHE A 56 3.43 10.64 3.25
N ASP A 57 3.86 10.63 4.51
CA ASP A 57 5.14 11.20 4.95
C ASP A 57 5.29 12.70 4.68
N PHE A 58 4.17 13.42 4.62
CA PHE A 58 4.14 14.89 4.59
C PHE A 58 4.74 15.51 5.85
N HIS A 59 4.55 14.84 6.99
CA HIS A 59 4.98 15.25 8.32
C HIS A 59 5.56 14.04 9.07
N GLY A 60 6.53 14.27 9.95
CA GLY A 60 7.17 13.19 10.70
C GLY A 60 8.17 13.68 11.75
N PRO A 61 8.82 12.76 12.48
CA PRO A 61 9.65 13.07 13.65
C PRO A 61 10.90 13.91 13.35
N TRP A 62 11.19 14.18 12.08
CA TRP A 62 12.21 15.13 11.64
C TRP A 62 11.79 16.60 11.82
N GLU A 63 10.51 16.88 12.12
CA GLU A 63 10.00 18.21 12.45
C GLU A 63 9.90 18.43 13.96
N SER A 64 9.93 19.70 14.38
CA SER A 64 9.83 20.08 15.81
C SER A 64 8.40 20.20 16.34
N VAL A 65 7.40 20.05 15.47
CA VAL A 65 5.97 20.17 15.80
C VAL A 65 5.25 18.96 15.20
N THR A 66 4.33 18.38 15.96
CA THR A 66 3.51 17.25 15.51
C THR A 66 2.71 17.63 14.26
N GLY A 67 2.58 16.67 13.35
CA GLY A 67 1.83 16.85 12.11
C GLY A 67 1.39 15.50 11.57
N HIS A 68 0.18 15.46 11.02
CA HIS A 68 -0.35 14.23 10.45
C HIS A 68 0.37 13.90 9.14
N HIS A 69 0.97 12.71 9.06
CA HIS A 69 1.82 12.36 7.91
C HIS A 69 1.06 12.12 6.60
N SER A 70 -0.25 11.86 6.68
CA SER A 70 -1.12 11.50 5.54
C SER A 70 -2.46 12.26 5.60
N PRO A 71 -2.50 13.60 5.73
CA PRO A 71 -3.75 14.33 5.91
C PRO A 71 -4.51 14.41 4.57
N LEU A 72 -5.85 14.33 4.61
CA LEU A 72 -6.64 14.47 3.39
C LEU A 72 -6.63 15.91 2.90
N TYR A 73 -6.83 16.86 3.81
CA TYR A 73 -6.88 18.30 3.51
C TYR A 73 -5.84 19.09 4.29
N LYS A 74 -5.62 20.33 3.87
CA LYS A 74 -4.81 21.32 4.56
C LYS A 74 -5.39 21.63 5.95
N GLY A 75 -4.56 21.63 6.98
CA GLY A 75 -4.89 22.10 8.32
C GLY A 75 -4.93 23.63 8.44
N SER A 76 -5.70 24.13 9.40
CA SER A 76 -5.85 25.56 9.69
C SER A 76 -4.55 26.25 10.09
N GLN A 77 -3.60 25.52 10.67
CA GLN A 77 -2.28 26.02 11.08
C GLN A 77 -1.23 25.91 9.97
N ASP A 78 -1.55 25.28 8.84
CA ASP A 78 -0.58 25.11 7.75
C ASP A 78 -0.35 26.43 7.03
N THR A 79 0.93 26.81 6.94
CA THR A 79 1.41 28.04 6.30
C THR A 79 2.61 27.74 5.39
N GLY A 80 2.89 28.64 4.45
CA GLY A 80 3.98 28.46 3.49
C GLY A 80 3.85 27.16 2.69
N ASN A 81 4.94 26.41 2.57
CA ASN A 81 4.97 25.17 1.81
C ASN A 81 4.09 24.06 2.42
N LYS A 82 3.84 24.08 3.73
CA LYS A 82 2.96 23.10 4.40
C LYS A 82 1.52 23.16 3.90
N THR A 83 1.11 24.29 3.31
CA THR A 83 -0.22 24.38 2.68
C THR A 83 -0.44 23.40 1.53
N TYR A 84 0.64 22.86 0.96
CA TYR A 84 0.62 21.90 -0.15
C TYR A 84 0.76 20.44 0.32
N SER A 85 1.18 20.21 1.56
CA SER A 85 1.52 18.91 2.11
C SER A 85 0.27 18.14 2.60
N ASN A 86 -0.67 17.92 1.68
CA ASN A 86 -1.88 17.13 1.91
C ASN A 86 -2.30 16.40 0.63
N THR A 87 -3.05 15.33 0.83
CA THR A 87 -3.47 14.40 -0.22
C THR A 87 -4.29 15.09 -1.32
N ASP A 88 -5.29 15.87 -0.95
CA ASP A 88 -6.18 16.56 -1.90
C ASP A 88 -5.40 17.53 -2.80
N TYR A 89 -4.52 18.35 -2.20
CA TYR A 89 -3.66 19.24 -2.98
C TYR A 89 -2.75 18.46 -3.92
N ALA A 90 -2.02 17.46 -3.44
CA ALA A 90 -1.06 16.70 -4.24
C ALA A 90 -1.73 16.02 -5.44
N MET A 91 -2.87 15.36 -5.23
CA MET A 91 -3.61 14.67 -6.30
C MET A 91 -4.17 15.65 -7.33
N ARG A 92 -4.73 16.78 -6.88
CA ARG A 92 -5.18 17.85 -7.80
C ARG A 92 -4.01 18.46 -8.55
N TYR A 93 -2.88 18.69 -7.89
CA TYR A 93 -1.70 19.27 -8.52
C TYR A 93 -1.15 18.41 -9.64
N TRP A 94 -1.00 17.10 -9.42
CA TRP A 94 -0.60 16.15 -10.48
C TRP A 94 -1.52 16.21 -11.70
N ARG A 95 -2.85 16.25 -11.47
CA ARG A 95 -3.84 16.39 -12.54
C ARG A 95 -3.72 17.72 -13.27
N ASP A 96 -3.61 18.81 -12.52
CA ASP A 96 -3.56 20.18 -13.06
C ASP A 96 -2.25 20.42 -13.83
N GLN A 97 -1.18 19.71 -13.49
CA GLN A 97 0.08 19.66 -14.26
C GLN A 97 0.00 18.75 -15.52
N GLY A 98 -1.13 18.08 -15.76
CA GLY A 98 -1.40 17.34 -17.01
C GLY A 98 -1.40 15.82 -16.89
N ALA A 99 -1.33 15.24 -15.69
CA ALA A 99 -1.49 13.80 -15.53
C ALA A 99 -2.97 13.38 -15.70
N PRO A 100 -3.29 12.37 -16.53
CA PRO A 100 -4.67 11.89 -16.65
C PRO A 100 -5.19 11.32 -15.33
N ALA A 101 -6.34 11.79 -14.85
CA ALA A 101 -6.90 11.40 -13.56
C ALA A 101 -7.07 9.88 -13.40
N GLN A 102 -7.48 9.19 -14.47
CA GLN A 102 -7.64 7.73 -14.49
C GLN A 102 -6.33 6.94 -14.38
N LYS A 103 -5.17 7.60 -14.46
CA LYS A 103 -3.85 6.99 -14.24
C LYS A 103 -3.32 7.25 -12.82
N LEU A 104 -3.92 8.16 -12.06
CA LEU A 104 -3.44 8.51 -10.73
C LEU A 104 -4.04 7.56 -9.68
N ASN A 105 -3.16 6.98 -8.86
CA ASN A 105 -3.52 6.26 -7.65
C ASN A 105 -3.05 7.06 -6.44
N LEU A 106 -3.95 7.27 -5.49
CA LEU A 106 -3.65 7.88 -4.20
C LEU A 106 -2.79 6.93 -3.36
N GLY A 107 -1.80 7.45 -2.63
CA GLY A 107 -0.95 6.65 -1.74
C GLY A 107 -1.52 6.53 -0.34
N LEU A 108 -1.55 5.29 0.15
CA LEU A 108 -1.95 4.94 1.51
C LEU A 108 -0.79 4.27 2.24
N ALA A 109 -0.63 4.64 3.50
CA ALA A 109 0.35 4.07 4.40
C ALA A 109 -0.35 3.10 5.37
N ALA A 110 0.11 1.86 5.43
CA ALA A 110 -0.28 0.88 6.44
C ALA A 110 0.47 1.09 7.77
N TYR A 111 0.92 2.32 8.04
CA TYR A 111 1.65 2.69 9.25
C TYR A 111 1.32 4.12 9.63
N GLY A 112 1.60 4.48 10.89
CA GLY A 112 1.56 5.85 11.37
C GLY A 112 2.95 6.44 11.60
N ARG A 113 3.03 7.75 11.75
CA ARG A 113 4.25 8.46 12.19
C ARG A 113 4.08 8.91 13.63
N ALA A 114 5.04 8.52 14.47
CA ALA A 114 5.11 8.89 15.88
C ALA A 114 6.07 10.07 16.10
N PHE A 115 5.74 10.92 17.05
CA PHE A 115 6.56 12.02 17.57
C PHE A 115 6.73 11.85 19.07
N ASP A 116 7.94 12.03 19.57
CA ASP A 116 8.16 12.17 21.01
C ASP A 116 7.75 13.58 21.47
N LEU A 117 6.90 13.65 22.48
CA LEU A 117 6.37 14.90 23.01
C LEU A 117 7.31 15.51 24.05
N SER A 118 7.60 16.80 23.90
CA SER A 118 8.40 17.56 24.87
C SER A 118 7.66 17.85 26.18
N THR A 119 6.33 17.71 26.20
CA THR A 119 5.47 17.77 27.38
C THR A 119 4.56 16.56 27.37
N ALA A 120 4.51 15.83 28.48
CA ALA A 120 3.66 14.66 28.59
C ALA A 120 2.18 15.03 28.33
N SER A 121 1.50 14.25 27.51
CA SER A 121 0.05 14.39 27.34
C SER A 121 -0.64 13.90 28.62
N SER A 122 -1.48 14.75 29.23
CA SER A 122 -2.28 14.35 30.40
C SER A 122 -3.34 13.29 30.06
N ASP A 123 -3.58 13.06 28.77
CA ASP A 123 -4.54 12.10 28.25
C ASP A 123 -3.79 10.88 27.72
N THR A 124 -3.64 9.85 28.56
CA THR A 124 -2.99 8.59 28.16
C THR A 124 -3.62 7.35 28.80
N CYS A 125 -3.89 6.35 27.96
CA CYS A 125 -3.84 4.95 28.35
C CYS A 125 -2.94 4.16 27.39
N LEU A 126 -2.13 3.27 27.97
CA LEU A 126 -1.23 2.32 27.32
C LEU A 126 -1.96 1.00 27.06
N TYR A 127 -1.66 0.37 25.92
CA TYR A 127 -2.29 -0.82 25.30
C TYR A 127 -3.55 -0.55 24.46
N LEU A 128 -3.63 -1.24 23.32
CA LEU A 128 -4.68 -1.14 22.29
C LEU A 128 -6.11 -1.41 22.81
N ASP A 129 -6.26 -1.84 24.06
CA ASP A 129 -7.53 -1.74 24.80
C ASP A 129 -7.57 -0.40 25.57
N GLY A 130 -8.08 0.66 24.91
CA GLY A 130 -8.42 1.93 25.58
C GLY A 130 -7.76 3.20 25.03
N VAL A 131 -7.02 3.12 23.91
CA VAL A 131 -6.53 4.32 23.23
C VAL A 131 -7.71 5.04 22.58
N THR A 132 -8.00 6.26 23.05
CA THR A 132 -9.01 7.11 22.40
C THR A 132 -8.40 7.75 21.17
N THR A 133 -8.88 7.36 19.99
CA THR A 133 -8.52 8.01 18.73
C THR A 133 -9.22 9.36 18.62
N GLN A 134 -8.48 10.40 18.29
CA GLN A 134 -8.98 11.75 18.07
C GLN A 134 -8.97 12.08 16.58
N LEU A 135 -9.85 12.97 16.14
CA LEU A 135 -9.92 13.43 14.75
C LEU A 135 -9.38 14.85 14.65
N ILE A 136 -8.51 15.12 13.68
CA ILE A 136 -8.15 16.46 13.24
C ILE A 136 -9.24 16.92 12.23
N PRO A 137 -10.18 17.79 12.61
CA PRO A 137 -11.42 17.96 11.82
C PRO A 137 -11.19 18.60 10.44
N ASP A 138 -10.27 19.55 10.36
CA ASP A 138 -9.92 20.25 9.11
C ASP A 138 -9.04 19.39 8.18
N GLN A 139 -8.26 18.45 8.72
CA GLN A 139 -7.45 17.51 7.94
C GLN A 139 -8.16 16.19 7.61
N ARG A 140 -9.29 15.88 8.28
CA ARG A 140 -10.03 14.60 8.20
C ARG A 140 -9.13 13.38 8.45
N ALA A 141 -8.28 13.48 9.46
CA ALA A 141 -7.25 12.49 9.73
C ALA A 141 -7.20 12.16 11.24
N PRO A 142 -7.08 10.87 11.62
CA PRO A 142 -7.08 10.46 13.02
C PRO A 142 -5.68 10.57 13.62
N TYR A 143 -5.62 10.72 14.93
CA TYR A 143 -4.39 10.56 15.70
C TYR A 143 -4.69 9.95 17.05
N ALA A 144 -3.65 9.45 17.70
CA ALA A 144 -3.68 9.02 19.07
C ALA A 144 -2.55 9.71 19.84
N THR A 145 -2.76 9.89 21.14
CA THR A 145 -1.72 10.33 22.06
C THR A 145 -1.51 9.28 23.14
N THR A 146 -0.25 9.00 23.44
CA THR A 146 0.17 8.32 24.66
C THR A 146 0.87 9.35 25.57
N GLU A 147 1.50 8.89 26.67
CA GLU A 147 2.07 9.76 27.69
C GLU A 147 3.15 10.65 27.09
N ASN A 148 3.97 10.06 26.25
CA ASN A 148 5.12 10.70 25.63
C ASN A 148 5.07 10.69 24.11
N GLN A 149 4.01 10.16 23.47
CA GLN A 149 3.95 10.09 22.02
C GLN A 149 2.67 10.67 21.44
N TRP A 150 2.81 11.26 20.26
CA TRP A 150 1.71 11.57 19.36
C TRP A 150 1.87 10.74 18.10
N VAL A 151 0.82 10.05 17.67
CA VAL A 151 0.86 9.16 16.50
C VAL A 151 -0.26 9.52 15.54
N GLY A 152 0.09 9.97 14.34
CA GLY A 152 -0.85 10.17 13.24
C GLY A 152 -0.84 8.95 12.32
N PHE A 153 -2.01 8.44 11.95
CA PHE A 153 -2.19 7.20 11.19
C PHE A 153 -3.45 7.24 10.32
N ASP A 154 -3.72 6.21 9.54
CA ASP A 154 -4.97 6.05 8.80
C ASP A 154 -5.83 4.94 9.40
N ASN A 155 -7.15 5.13 9.44
CA ASN A 155 -8.15 4.14 9.90
C ASN A 155 -9.29 3.98 8.88
N GLU A 156 -10.24 3.08 9.13
CA GLU A 156 -11.37 2.84 8.20
C GLU A 156 -12.11 4.13 7.83
N ASP A 157 -12.38 5.02 8.80
CA ASP A 157 -13.06 6.29 8.57
C ASP A 157 -12.27 7.23 7.64
N SER A 158 -10.96 7.39 7.87
CA SER A 158 -10.14 8.26 7.01
C SER A 158 -9.97 7.67 5.63
N LEU A 159 -9.88 6.34 5.52
CA LEU A 159 -9.83 5.63 4.25
C LEU A 159 -11.13 5.79 3.45
N ASP A 160 -12.29 5.65 4.08
CA ASP A 160 -13.59 5.84 3.43
C ASP A 160 -13.68 7.22 2.77
N ILE A 161 -13.30 8.25 3.52
CA ILE A 161 -13.34 9.63 3.03
C ILE A 161 -12.31 9.83 1.91
N LYS A 162 -11.10 9.27 2.03
CA LYS A 162 -10.09 9.33 0.96
C LYS A 162 -10.58 8.64 -0.31
N MET A 163 -11.13 7.44 -0.21
CA MET A 163 -11.55 6.64 -1.36
C MET A 163 -12.79 7.20 -2.06
N ASN A 164 -13.66 7.91 -1.35
CA ASN A 164 -14.77 8.64 -1.97
C ASN A 164 -14.32 9.76 -2.93
N ASN A 165 -13.07 10.25 -2.81
CA ASN A 165 -12.54 11.32 -3.64
C ASN A 165 -11.70 10.82 -4.84
N PHE A 166 -11.24 9.57 -4.84
CA PHE A 166 -10.27 9.06 -5.82
C PHE A 166 -10.57 7.63 -6.26
N GLY A 167 -10.48 7.38 -7.57
CA GLY A 167 -10.88 6.09 -8.17
C GLY A 167 -9.82 4.98 -8.14
N GLY A 168 -8.65 5.20 -7.54
CA GLY A 168 -7.58 4.22 -7.42
C GLY A 168 -6.65 4.54 -6.27
N ALA A 169 -6.07 3.50 -5.67
CA ALA A 169 -5.14 3.61 -4.56
C ALA A 169 -3.96 2.66 -4.73
N PHE A 170 -2.85 3.02 -4.11
CA PHE A 170 -1.79 2.07 -3.81
C PHE A 170 -1.48 2.08 -2.31
N LEU A 171 -1.07 0.92 -1.80
CA LEU A 171 -0.78 0.70 -0.39
C LEU A 171 0.70 0.40 -0.19
N TRP A 172 1.31 1.12 0.75
CA TRP A 172 2.63 0.85 1.31
C TRP A 172 2.51 0.49 2.80
N SER A 173 2.73 -0.75 3.22
CA SER A 173 2.92 -1.98 2.42
C SER A 173 2.21 -3.16 3.11
N LEU A 174 2.07 -4.28 2.40
CA LEU A 174 1.29 -5.44 2.87
C LEU A 174 1.71 -5.97 4.24
N ASP A 175 3.02 -5.95 4.52
CA ASP A 175 3.64 -6.44 5.75
C ASP A 175 3.35 -5.60 7.01
N LEU A 176 2.69 -4.45 6.84
CA LEU A 176 2.38 -3.54 7.95
C LEU A 176 0.88 -3.56 8.31
N ASP A 177 0.06 -4.31 7.58
CA ASP A 177 -1.31 -4.60 7.98
C ASP A 177 -1.34 -5.70 9.05
N ASP A 178 -2.41 -5.76 9.83
CA ASP A 178 -2.59 -6.78 10.87
C ASP A 178 -2.99 -8.12 10.24
N MET A 179 -2.01 -8.85 9.72
CA MET A 179 -2.22 -10.07 8.92
C MET A 179 -2.96 -11.16 9.70
N ASP A 180 -2.70 -11.28 10.99
CA ASP A 180 -3.15 -12.39 11.82
C ASP A 180 -4.46 -12.01 12.53
N GLY A 181 -4.78 -10.72 12.58
CA GLY A 181 -5.94 -10.16 13.26
C GLY A 181 -5.76 -10.09 14.78
N GLU A 182 -4.54 -10.33 15.29
CA GLU A 182 -4.24 -10.39 16.72
C GLU A 182 -4.00 -9.00 17.33
N LEU A 183 -3.48 -8.06 16.53
CA LEU A 183 -3.10 -6.71 17.01
C LEU A 183 -4.32 -5.80 17.11
N CYS A 184 -5.07 -5.67 16.02
CA CYS A 184 -6.23 -4.79 15.92
C CYS A 184 -7.53 -5.47 16.38
N ARG A 185 -7.57 -6.81 16.46
CA ARG A 185 -8.78 -7.59 16.73
C ARG A 185 -9.93 -7.29 15.76
N MET A 186 -9.59 -6.92 14.52
CA MET A 186 -10.52 -6.59 13.44
C MET A 186 -10.59 -7.69 12.36
N GLY A 187 -10.07 -8.88 12.68
CA GLY A 187 -9.85 -9.96 11.72
C GLY A 187 -8.57 -9.74 10.91
N SER A 188 -8.20 -10.75 10.12
CA SER A 188 -6.99 -10.72 9.30
C SER A 188 -7.01 -9.61 8.25
N ASN A 189 -5.86 -8.96 8.09
CA ASN A 189 -5.55 -7.93 7.11
C ASN A 189 -6.70 -6.91 6.93
N PRO A 190 -7.09 -6.22 8.02
CA PRO A 190 -8.28 -5.38 8.04
C PRO A 190 -8.17 -4.21 7.07
N LEU A 191 -7.01 -3.55 6.98
CA LEU A 191 -6.81 -2.39 6.12
C LEU A 191 -6.97 -2.75 4.64
N ILE A 192 -6.27 -3.80 4.21
CA ILE A 192 -6.32 -4.27 2.81
C ILE A 192 -7.72 -4.79 2.49
N SER A 193 -8.35 -5.53 3.41
CA SER A 193 -9.70 -6.04 3.23
C SER A 193 -10.72 -4.93 3.06
N HIS A 194 -10.60 -3.86 3.86
CA HIS A 194 -11.46 -2.68 3.76
C HIS A 194 -11.27 -1.98 2.41
N LEU A 195 -10.02 -1.71 2.02
CA LEU A 195 -9.71 -1.09 0.72
C LEU A 195 -10.18 -1.93 -0.47
N TYR A 196 -10.06 -3.25 -0.39
CA TYR A 196 -10.57 -4.15 -1.40
C TYR A 196 -12.08 -4.00 -1.57
N ASN A 197 -12.83 -3.97 -0.47
CA ASN A 197 -14.27 -3.83 -0.48
C ASN A 197 -14.72 -2.46 -1.01
N LEU A 198 -13.96 -1.39 -0.75
CA LEU A 198 -14.24 -0.06 -1.28
C LEU A 198 -13.98 0.05 -2.78
N LEU A 199 -12.87 -0.51 -3.27
CA LEU A 199 -12.38 -0.22 -4.63
C LEU A 199 -12.72 -1.31 -5.63
N VAL A 200 -12.59 -2.59 -5.30
CA VAL A 200 -12.62 -3.66 -6.31
C VAL A 200 -14.02 -3.96 -6.88
N PRO A 201 -15.15 -3.74 -6.17
CA PRO A 201 -16.46 -3.81 -6.79
C PRO A 201 -16.64 -2.86 -7.98
N ALA A 202 -15.88 -1.75 -8.03
CA ALA A 202 -15.83 -0.89 -9.20
C ALA A 202 -14.83 -1.44 -10.23
N SER A 203 -15.32 -1.95 -11.36
CA SER A 203 -14.51 -2.65 -12.38
C SER A 203 -13.36 -1.83 -13.00
N SER A 204 -13.29 -0.54 -12.74
CA SER A 204 -12.26 0.38 -13.26
C SER A 204 -11.21 0.78 -12.23
N SER A 205 -11.38 0.43 -10.96
CA SER A 205 -10.51 0.89 -9.87
C SER A 205 -9.30 -0.01 -9.67
N ARG A 206 -8.15 0.61 -9.37
CA ARG A 206 -6.91 -0.10 -9.07
C ARG A 206 -6.65 -0.04 -7.57
N LEU A 207 -6.41 -1.21 -6.98
CA LEU A 207 -5.75 -1.35 -5.68
C LEU A 207 -4.39 -2.01 -5.93
N VAL A 208 -3.33 -1.22 -5.83
CA VAL A 208 -1.95 -1.64 -6.08
C VAL A 208 -1.23 -1.84 -4.74
N CYS A 209 -0.82 -3.04 -4.41
CA CYS A 209 -0.19 -3.32 -3.11
C CYS A 209 1.30 -3.61 -3.26
N TYR A 210 2.12 -2.97 -2.44
CA TYR A 210 3.55 -3.24 -2.36
C TYR A 210 3.84 -4.38 -1.40
N TYR A 211 4.65 -5.34 -1.84
CA TYR A 211 5.31 -6.32 -1.00
C TYR A 211 6.72 -5.83 -0.72
N ASN A 212 7.02 -5.51 0.54
CA ASN A 212 8.37 -5.18 0.98
C ASN A 212 9.16 -6.48 1.24
N SER A 213 10.13 -6.78 0.38
CA SER A 213 10.94 -7.99 0.41
C SER A 213 11.85 -8.06 1.63
N GLU A 214 12.20 -6.92 2.21
CA GLU A 214 12.98 -6.86 3.44
C GLU A 214 12.20 -7.39 4.65
N ALA A 215 10.86 -7.38 4.58
CA ALA A 215 10.02 -7.94 5.63
C ALA A 215 10.20 -9.46 5.77
N ALA A 216 10.65 -10.15 4.74
CA ALA A 216 10.91 -11.60 4.81
C ALA A 216 12.13 -11.95 5.67
N ASP A 217 12.97 -10.97 5.99
CA ASP A 217 14.19 -11.13 6.78
C ASP A 217 14.04 -10.56 8.21
N ARG A 218 12.87 -10.00 8.55
CA ARG A 218 12.56 -9.57 9.93
C ARG A 218 12.38 -10.77 10.85
N GLU A 219 12.61 -10.53 12.14
CA GLU A 219 12.42 -11.51 13.21
C GLU A 219 10.98 -11.50 13.73
N ASP A 220 10.55 -12.63 14.30
CA ASP A 220 9.29 -12.83 15.01
C ASP A 220 8.04 -12.33 14.24
N GLU A 221 7.13 -11.63 14.93
CA GLU A 221 5.87 -11.10 14.39
C GLU A 221 6.06 -10.07 13.26
N GLY A 222 7.29 -9.56 13.06
CA GLY A 222 7.60 -8.66 11.97
C GLY A 222 7.84 -9.36 10.63
N GLN A 223 8.00 -10.68 10.61
CA GLN A 223 8.32 -11.43 9.40
C GLN A 223 7.12 -11.54 8.45
N PHE A 224 7.30 -11.13 7.20
CA PHE A 224 6.28 -11.25 6.16
C PHE A 224 6.87 -11.76 4.85
N THR A 225 6.35 -12.87 4.33
CA THR A 225 6.86 -13.55 3.13
C THR A 225 5.84 -13.56 2.01
N VAL A 226 6.29 -13.95 0.81
CA VAL A 226 5.40 -14.18 -0.34
C VAL A 226 4.27 -15.17 -0.04
N SER A 227 4.51 -16.12 0.87
CA SER A 227 3.50 -17.12 1.25
C SER A 227 2.34 -16.49 2.02
N ASP A 228 2.51 -15.34 2.64
CA ASP A 228 1.50 -14.68 3.47
C ASP A 228 0.57 -13.79 2.64
N ILE A 229 0.92 -13.52 1.38
CA ILE A 229 0.13 -12.71 0.46
C ILE A 229 -1.11 -13.49 -0.01
N ASP A 230 -2.31 -12.95 0.26
CA ASP A 230 -3.55 -13.33 -0.43
C ASP A 230 -3.60 -12.64 -1.81
N PRO A 231 -3.44 -13.39 -2.93
CA PRO A 231 -3.40 -12.80 -4.27
C PRO A 231 -4.73 -12.19 -4.72
N ASN A 232 -5.83 -12.42 -4.00
CA ASN A 232 -7.15 -11.94 -4.39
C ASN A 232 -7.53 -10.62 -3.73
N LYS A 233 -6.70 -10.09 -2.83
CA LYS A 233 -6.97 -8.87 -2.06
C LYS A 233 -6.46 -7.58 -2.72
N CYS A 234 -5.71 -7.71 -3.81
CA CYS A 234 -5.19 -6.57 -4.58
C CYS A 234 -5.37 -6.84 -6.08
N THR A 235 -5.56 -5.77 -6.86
CA THR A 235 -5.64 -5.89 -8.33
C THR A 235 -4.25 -6.04 -8.96
N HIS A 236 -3.24 -5.45 -8.32
CA HIS A 236 -1.85 -5.48 -8.75
C HIS A 236 -0.96 -5.64 -7.52
N LEU A 237 0.10 -6.44 -7.66
CA LEU A 237 1.13 -6.60 -6.64
C LEU A 237 2.47 -6.10 -7.21
N ILE A 238 3.21 -5.33 -6.42
CA ILE A 238 4.56 -4.85 -6.77
C ILE A 238 5.55 -5.43 -5.78
N TYR A 239 6.53 -6.18 -6.27
CA TYR A 239 7.67 -6.62 -5.47
C TYR A 239 8.65 -5.45 -5.31
N ALA A 240 8.90 -5.04 -4.08
CA ALA A 240 9.92 -4.06 -3.72
C ALA A 240 10.96 -4.79 -2.86
N PHE A 241 12.25 -4.92 -3.22
CA PHE A 241 12.97 -4.17 -4.25
C PHE A 241 13.83 -5.04 -5.19
N SER A 242 14.35 -4.36 -6.21
CA SER A 242 15.50 -4.79 -7.02
C SER A 242 16.53 -3.65 -6.98
N ASP A 243 17.78 -3.96 -7.29
CA ASP A 243 18.87 -2.98 -7.28
C ASP A 243 19.35 -2.66 -8.71
N ILE A 244 20.13 -1.60 -8.87
CA ILE A 244 20.81 -1.23 -10.11
C ILE A 244 22.31 -1.27 -9.86
N ASN A 245 23.01 -2.18 -10.56
CA ASN A 245 24.45 -2.32 -10.39
C ASN A 245 25.23 -1.16 -11.07
N THR A 246 26.55 -1.15 -10.88
CA THR A 246 27.43 -0.12 -11.48
C THR A 246 27.50 -0.15 -13.01
N GLN A 247 26.94 -1.17 -13.66
CA GLN A 247 26.79 -1.30 -15.11
C GLN A 247 25.43 -0.78 -15.61
N ASN A 248 24.60 -0.22 -14.72
CA ASN A 248 23.22 0.23 -14.98
C ASN A 248 22.25 -0.91 -15.31
N GLU A 249 22.50 -2.11 -14.80
CA GLU A 249 21.63 -3.27 -14.98
C GLU A 249 20.71 -3.43 -13.78
N LEU A 250 19.44 -3.76 -14.04
CA LEU A 250 18.50 -4.17 -13.00
C LEU A 250 18.89 -5.57 -12.51
N VAL A 251 19.21 -5.69 -11.22
CA VAL A 251 19.68 -6.93 -10.59
C VAL A 251 18.89 -7.24 -9.31
N PRO A 252 18.85 -8.51 -8.86
CA PRO A 252 18.32 -8.82 -7.54
C PRO A 252 19.14 -8.13 -6.44
N SER A 253 18.50 -7.69 -5.37
CA SER A 253 19.17 -7.06 -4.23
C SER A 253 19.94 -8.10 -3.38
N SER A 254 19.51 -9.36 -3.42
CA SER A 254 20.13 -10.47 -2.71
C SER A 254 20.07 -11.78 -3.52
N GLY A 255 20.87 -12.78 -3.13
CA GLY A 255 20.85 -14.10 -3.78
C GLY A 255 19.54 -14.88 -3.59
N THR A 256 18.78 -14.59 -2.53
CA THR A 256 17.49 -15.24 -2.24
C THR A 256 16.34 -14.65 -3.04
N ASP A 257 16.48 -13.44 -3.57
CA ASP A 257 15.43 -12.75 -4.34
C ASP A 257 15.00 -13.52 -5.58
N ILE A 258 15.89 -14.25 -6.26
CA ILE A 258 15.52 -15.02 -7.46
C ILE A 258 14.42 -16.05 -7.13
N GLN A 259 14.55 -16.75 -5.99
CA GLN A 259 13.55 -17.71 -5.54
C GLN A 259 12.27 -17.01 -5.07
N ARG A 260 12.40 -15.84 -4.43
CA ARG A 260 11.26 -15.02 -4.03
C ARG A 260 10.48 -14.49 -5.25
N TYR A 261 11.15 -14.05 -6.32
CA TYR A 261 10.52 -13.63 -7.58
C TYR A 261 9.74 -14.77 -8.23
N GLN A 262 10.26 -16.00 -8.23
CA GLN A 262 9.56 -17.16 -8.75
C GLN A 262 8.30 -17.45 -7.94
N SER A 263 8.41 -17.44 -6.61
CA SER A 263 7.28 -17.65 -5.69
C SER A 263 6.22 -16.56 -5.88
N PHE A 264 6.65 -15.31 -6.03
CA PHE A 264 5.77 -14.15 -6.22
C PHE A 264 5.04 -14.21 -7.56
N ASN A 265 5.73 -14.60 -8.63
CA ASN A 265 5.08 -14.86 -9.92
C ASN A 265 4.08 -16.04 -9.83
N GLY A 266 4.36 -17.03 -8.99
CA GLY A 266 3.46 -18.15 -8.70
C GLY A 266 2.12 -17.73 -8.08
N LEU A 267 2.04 -16.54 -7.46
CA LEU A 267 0.77 -15.99 -6.95
C LEU A 267 -0.30 -15.86 -8.03
N LYS A 268 0.09 -15.65 -9.31
CA LYS A 268 -0.85 -15.55 -10.44
C LYS A 268 -1.69 -16.81 -10.68
N THR A 269 -1.17 -17.96 -10.27
CA THR A 269 -1.85 -19.26 -10.42
C THR A 269 -2.19 -19.89 -9.07
N ARG A 270 -1.81 -19.23 -7.97
CA ARG A 270 -2.10 -19.67 -6.60
C ARG A 270 -3.61 -19.67 -6.42
N PHE A 271 -4.15 -20.88 -6.27
CA PHE A 271 -5.58 -21.20 -6.15
C PHE A 271 -6.41 -21.21 -7.44
N THR A 272 -5.92 -20.67 -8.57
CA THR A 272 -6.68 -20.65 -9.83
C THR A 272 -7.15 -22.05 -10.25
N ALA A 273 -6.26 -23.05 -10.19
CA ALA A 273 -6.62 -24.43 -10.50
C ALA A 273 -7.62 -25.01 -9.48
N MET A 274 -7.43 -24.74 -8.19
CA MET A 274 -8.31 -25.24 -7.12
C MET A 274 -9.74 -24.68 -7.25
N VAL A 275 -9.90 -23.41 -7.63
CA VAL A 275 -11.23 -22.77 -7.75
C VAL A 275 -11.88 -22.95 -9.12
N ALA A 276 -11.11 -23.31 -10.16
CA ALA A 276 -11.57 -23.36 -11.55
C ALA A 276 -12.78 -24.28 -11.80
N THR A 277 -12.90 -25.39 -11.08
CA THR A 277 -13.99 -26.36 -11.31
C THR A 277 -14.69 -26.75 -10.01
N LYS A 278 -15.95 -27.16 -10.12
CA LYS A 278 -16.71 -27.70 -8.97
C LYS A 278 -15.98 -28.90 -8.34
N GLN A 279 -15.41 -29.77 -9.17
CA GLN A 279 -14.66 -30.95 -8.73
C GLN A 279 -13.40 -30.59 -7.92
N ASN A 280 -12.65 -29.58 -8.37
CA ASN A 280 -11.43 -29.14 -7.68
C ASN A 280 -11.77 -28.50 -6.33
N ARG A 281 -12.86 -27.71 -6.27
CA ARG A 281 -13.38 -27.17 -5.01
C ARG A 281 -13.86 -28.28 -4.05
N GLU A 282 -14.58 -29.28 -4.55
CA GLU A 282 -15.00 -30.42 -3.73
C GLU A 282 -13.81 -31.21 -3.19
N THR A 283 -12.77 -31.42 -4.01
CA THR A 283 -11.53 -32.09 -3.61
C THR A 283 -10.85 -31.34 -2.47
N PHE A 284 -10.72 -30.02 -2.61
CA PHE A 284 -10.17 -29.17 -1.55
C PHE A 284 -11.01 -29.22 -0.27
N ILE A 285 -12.33 -29.04 -0.37
CA ILE A 285 -13.25 -29.09 0.78
C ILE A 285 -13.11 -30.42 1.54
N GLN A 286 -13.09 -31.55 0.83
CA GLN A 286 -12.92 -32.86 1.46
C GLN A 286 -11.54 -33.02 2.12
N SER A 287 -10.47 -32.52 1.49
CA SER A 287 -9.13 -32.54 2.11
C SER A 287 -9.04 -31.65 3.36
N ALA A 288 -9.70 -30.48 3.36
CA ALA A 288 -9.75 -29.57 4.50
C ALA A 288 -10.50 -30.22 5.67
N ILE A 289 -11.69 -30.79 5.41
CA ILE A 289 -12.45 -31.55 6.42
C ILE A 289 -11.60 -32.66 7.01
N LYS A 290 -10.89 -33.41 6.16
CA LYS A 290 -10.02 -34.51 6.59
C LYS A 290 -8.89 -34.02 7.50
N ILE A 291 -8.16 -32.98 7.12
CA ILE A 291 -7.08 -32.41 7.94
C ILE A 291 -7.62 -31.89 9.28
N LEU A 292 -8.70 -31.11 9.25
CA LEU A 292 -9.27 -30.50 10.45
C LEU A 292 -9.76 -31.56 11.46
N ARG A 293 -10.41 -32.63 10.97
CA ARG A 293 -10.94 -33.71 11.82
C ARG A 293 -9.87 -34.72 12.26
N GLU A 294 -9.01 -35.16 11.35
CA GLU A 294 -8.09 -36.28 11.60
C GLU A 294 -6.73 -35.85 12.11
N LYS A 295 -6.27 -34.65 11.74
CA LYS A 295 -4.90 -34.19 12.06
C LYS A 295 -4.87 -33.07 13.09
N MET A 296 -5.86 -32.17 13.07
CA MET A 296 -5.93 -31.05 14.01
C MET A 296 -6.87 -31.27 15.19
N GLY A 297 -7.62 -32.39 15.21
CA GLY A 297 -8.45 -32.78 16.35
C GLY A 297 -9.63 -31.86 16.65
N LEU A 298 -10.04 -31.00 15.71
CA LEU A 298 -11.20 -30.13 15.86
C LEU A 298 -12.48 -30.96 15.79
N MET A 299 -12.93 -31.46 16.94
CA MET A 299 -14.25 -32.06 17.09
C MET A 299 -15.30 -30.95 17.04
N ALA A 300 -16.35 -31.14 16.24
CA ALA A 300 -17.54 -30.30 16.33
C ALA A 300 -18.02 -30.36 17.78
N LYS A 301 -18.25 -29.19 18.41
CA LYS A 301 -18.95 -29.15 19.70
C LYS A 301 -20.31 -29.86 19.52
N PRO A 302 -20.70 -30.73 20.47
CA PRO A 302 -21.96 -31.45 20.40
C PRO A 302 -23.18 -30.52 20.36
#